data_AF-A0A6A5ZJZ0-F1
#
_entry.id   AF-A0A6A5ZJZ0-F1
#
_cell.length_a   1.000
_cell.length_b   1.000
_cell.length_c   1.000
_cell.angle_alpha   90.00
_cell.angle_beta   90.00
_cell.angle_gamma   90.00
#
_symmetry.space_group_name_H-M   'P 1'
#
loop_
_entity.id
_entity.type
_entity.pdbx_description
1 polymer ?
#
loop_
_entity_poly.entity_id
_entity_poly.type
_entity_poly.pdbx_seq_one_letter_code
_entity_poly.pdbx_strand_id
1 'polypeptide(L)'
;MANAKQQENLLLTEHFTWPPISLLDEIINTVNEVLYKCTDTLESGLSSADPAVLGFAQKYAAENRVVEKDEDGRQVYPDAKLEIEEGILKLETLMEGAVDKNFDRLEIWTLRNVLCLPQDVGEWVRLGHYENLTIPPDNPSITPESLNALRRKLVETQKLHTALLAEKTRNDAQIQRLRSLLQPSPGTKCEPRSSTSPSNPAQANGNAPFAFLTHTPAAQ
;
A
#
# COMPACT_ATOMS: atom_id res chain seq x y z
N MET A 1 0.20 -2.47 -34.92
CA MET A 1 0.08 -1.08 -34.43
C MET A 1 -1.17 -1.04 -33.57
N ALA A 2 -1.10 -0.56 -32.33
CA ALA A 2 -2.26 -0.47 -31.46
C ALA A 2 -3.30 0.47 -32.10
N ASN A 3 -4.59 0.15 -31.97
CA ASN A 3 -5.67 1.00 -32.46
C ASN A 3 -5.63 2.35 -31.71
N ALA A 4 -5.91 3.47 -32.37
CA ALA A 4 -5.85 4.81 -31.75
C ALA A 4 -6.68 4.90 -30.45
N LYS A 5 -7.85 4.25 -30.41
CA LYS A 5 -8.68 4.13 -29.20
C LYS A 5 -8.01 3.32 -28.07
N GLN A 6 -7.18 2.33 -28.41
CA GLN A 6 -6.43 1.57 -27.42
C GLN A 6 -5.29 2.41 -26.84
N GLN A 7 -4.61 3.22 -27.67
CA GLN A 7 -3.58 4.13 -27.20
C GLN A 7 -4.15 5.22 -26.29
N GLU A 8 -5.30 5.78 -26.66
CA GLU A 8 -6.06 6.71 -25.82
C GLU A 8 -6.40 6.09 -24.46
N ASN A 9 -6.99 4.89 -24.44
CA ASN A 9 -7.32 4.22 -23.18
C ASN A 9 -6.08 3.95 -22.32
N LEU A 10 -4.95 3.57 -22.92
CA LEU A 10 -3.69 3.37 -22.19
C LEU A 10 -3.20 4.68 -21.57
N LEU A 11 -3.22 5.77 -22.33
CA LEU A 11 -2.77 7.08 -21.89
C LEU A 11 -3.67 7.64 -20.77
N LEU A 12 -4.99 7.50 -20.91
CA LEU A 12 -5.94 7.89 -19.87
C LEU A 12 -5.79 7.02 -18.62
N THR A 13 -5.62 5.70 -18.78
CA THR A 13 -5.41 4.79 -17.64
C THR A 13 -4.11 5.11 -16.92
N GLU A 14 -3.06 5.46 -17.65
CA GLU A 14 -1.80 5.90 -17.06
C GLU A 14 -1.96 7.23 -16.32
N HIS A 15 -2.69 8.18 -16.89
CA HIS A 15 -2.95 9.49 -16.26
C HIS A 15 -3.76 9.35 -14.97
N PHE A 16 -4.85 8.59 -15.01
CA PHE A 16 -5.75 8.41 -13.89
C PHE A 16 -5.24 7.39 -12.87
N THR A 17 -4.30 6.52 -13.26
CA THR A 17 -3.85 5.33 -12.52
C THR A 17 -4.88 4.20 -12.40
N TRP A 18 -6.04 4.36 -13.05
CA TRP A 18 -7.13 3.39 -13.13
C TRP A 18 -7.85 3.51 -14.49
N PRO A 19 -8.49 2.44 -14.99
CA PRO A 19 -9.19 2.47 -16.27
C PRO A 19 -10.44 3.38 -16.21
N PRO A 20 -10.64 4.31 -17.15
CA PRO A 20 -11.77 5.26 -17.13
C PRO A 20 -13.16 4.63 -16.89
N ILE A 21 -13.37 3.42 -17.39
CA ILE A 21 -14.63 2.67 -17.21
C ILE A 21 -14.90 2.30 -15.73
N SER A 22 -13.85 2.08 -14.93
CA SER A 22 -13.99 1.69 -13.53
C SER A 22 -14.65 2.76 -12.65
N LEU A 23 -14.47 4.05 -12.96
CA LEU A 23 -15.20 5.12 -12.28
C LEU A 23 -16.71 5.01 -12.52
N LEU A 24 -17.10 4.70 -13.75
CA LEU A 24 -18.51 4.57 -14.11
C LEU A 24 -19.12 3.32 -13.46
N ASP A 25 -18.38 2.21 -13.43
CA ASP A 25 -18.78 1.00 -12.70
C ASP A 25 -19.03 1.29 -11.21
N GLU A 26 -18.13 2.02 -10.55
CA GLU A 26 -18.30 2.42 -9.15
C GLU A 26 -19.51 3.33 -8.94
N ILE A 27 -19.74 4.30 -9.84
CA ILE A 27 -20.93 5.17 -9.79
C ILE A 27 -22.21 4.35 -9.93
N ILE A 28 -22.28 3.43 -10.90
CA ILE A 28 -23.47 2.60 -11.12
C ILE A 28 -23.72 1.69 -9.91
N ASN A 29 -22.67 1.06 -9.38
CA ASN A 29 -22.78 0.19 -8.20
C ASN A 29 -23.28 0.96 -6.97
N THR A 30 -22.74 2.17 -6.73
CA THR A 30 -23.16 3.00 -5.60
C THR A 30 -24.60 3.49 -5.74
N VAL A 31 -25.03 3.87 -6.95
CA VAL A 31 -26.42 4.28 -7.21
C VAL A 31 -27.39 3.11 -7.01
N ASN A 32 -27.05 1.92 -7.49
CA ASN A 32 -27.86 0.72 -7.27
C ASN A 32 -27.96 0.38 -5.78
N GLU A 33 -26.85 0.46 -5.03
CA GLU A 33 -26.87 0.24 -3.59
C GLU A 33 -27.76 1.26 -2.85
N VAL A 34 -27.70 2.54 -3.25
CA VAL A 34 -28.56 3.59 -2.68
C VAL A 34 -30.02 3.37 -3.07
N LEU A 35 -30.30 2.89 -4.28
CA LEU A 35 -31.64 2.58 -4.73
C LEU A 35 -32.28 1.52 -3.84
N TYR A 36 -31.61 0.38 -3.65
CA TYR A 36 -32.12 -0.70 -2.80
C TYR A 36 -32.33 -0.23 -1.36
N LYS A 37 -31.34 0.48 -0.78
CA LYS A 37 -31.49 1.06 0.56
C LYS A 37 -32.69 2.02 0.66
N CYS A 38 -32.91 2.85 -0.35
CA CYS A 38 -34.04 3.77 -0.37
C CYS A 38 -35.37 3.01 -0.42
N THR A 39 -35.48 2.02 -1.29
CA THR A 39 -36.66 1.15 -1.41
C THR A 39 -36.96 0.43 -0.09
N ASP A 40 -35.96 -0.16 0.56
CA ASP A 40 -36.10 -0.81 1.87
C ASP A 40 -36.56 0.16 2.96
N THR A 41 -35.98 1.37 2.99
CA THR A 41 -36.39 2.40 3.95
C THR A 41 -37.80 2.91 3.69
N LEU A 42 -38.21 2.99 2.43
CA LEU A 42 -39.56 3.37 2.04
C LEU A 42 -40.56 2.28 2.44
N GLU A 43 -40.22 1.00 2.24
CA GLU A 43 -41.03 -0.14 2.68
C GLU A 43 -41.24 -0.15 4.18
N SER A 44 -40.15 0.00 4.93
CA SER A 44 -40.18 0.07 6.39
C SER A 44 -40.98 1.29 6.88
N GLY A 45 -40.84 2.43 6.19
CA GLY A 45 -41.56 3.66 6.49
C GLY A 45 -43.07 3.55 6.24
N LEU A 46 -43.47 2.98 5.10
CA LEU A 46 -44.88 2.78 4.76
C LEU A 46 -45.54 1.70 5.62
N SER A 47 -44.82 0.62 5.92
CA SER A 47 -45.33 -0.48 6.75
C SER A 47 -45.49 -0.10 8.23
N SER A 48 -44.77 0.93 8.70
CA SER A 48 -44.88 1.45 10.07
C SER A 48 -45.92 2.58 10.21
N ALA A 49 -46.33 3.19 9.11
CA ALA A 49 -47.36 4.21 9.10
C ALA A 49 -48.77 3.60 9.31
N ASP A 50 -49.68 4.37 9.91
CA ASP A 50 -51.06 3.95 10.09
C ASP A 50 -51.76 3.84 8.71
N PRO A 51 -52.28 2.66 8.32
CA PRO A 51 -52.96 2.49 7.04
C PRO A 51 -54.17 3.43 6.85
N ALA A 52 -54.81 3.88 7.93
CA ALA A 52 -55.89 4.86 7.81
C ALA A 52 -55.42 6.20 7.20
N VAL A 53 -54.19 6.62 7.53
CA VAL A 53 -53.56 7.86 7.03
C VAL A 53 -53.08 7.69 5.59
N LEU A 54 -52.66 6.48 5.21
CA LEU A 54 -52.21 6.15 3.85
C LEU A 54 -53.37 6.12 2.82
N GLY A 55 -54.61 6.31 3.26
CA GLY A 55 -55.78 6.38 2.38
C GLY A 55 -56.60 5.09 2.28
N PHE A 56 -56.21 4.03 3.00
CA PHE A 56 -56.98 2.77 3.01
C PHE A 56 -58.38 2.94 3.60
N ALA A 57 -58.55 3.86 4.56
CA ALA A 57 -59.88 4.21 5.08
C ALA A 57 -60.82 4.77 3.99
N GLN A 58 -60.29 5.62 3.10
CA GLN A 58 -61.05 6.20 2.00
C GLN A 58 -61.33 5.16 0.91
N LYS A 59 -60.36 4.28 0.64
CA LYS A 59 -60.52 3.16 -0.29
C LYS A 59 -61.65 2.21 0.14
N TYR A 60 -61.65 1.77 1.40
CA TYR A 60 -62.69 0.90 1.94
C TYR A 60 -64.07 1.58 1.94
N ALA A 61 -64.13 2.87 2.24
CA ALA A 61 -65.37 3.65 2.16
C ALA A 61 -65.90 3.76 0.72
N ALA A 62 -65.02 3.96 -0.26
CA ALA A 62 -65.41 3.99 -1.68
C ALA A 62 -65.87 2.62 -2.21
N GLU A 63 -65.26 1.54 -1.73
CA GLU A 63 -65.58 0.16 -2.12
C GLU A 63 -66.74 -0.44 -1.32
N ASN A 64 -67.35 0.31 -0.38
CA ASN A 64 -68.35 -0.19 0.58
C ASN A 64 -67.90 -1.47 1.32
N ARG A 65 -66.59 -1.58 1.61
CA ARG A 65 -66.03 -2.70 2.38
C ARG A 65 -66.16 -2.45 3.88
N VAL A 66 -66.45 -3.52 4.62
CA VAL A 66 -66.51 -3.47 6.08
C VAL A 66 -65.08 -3.42 6.61
N VAL A 67 -64.80 -2.44 7.47
CA VAL A 67 -63.50 -2.33 8.13
C VAL A 67 -63.48 -3.27 9.33
N GLU A 68 -62.56 -4.22 9.34
CA GLU A 68 -62.34 -5.11 10.48
C GLU A 68 -61.69 -4.34 11.62
N LYS A 69 -62.01 -4.72 12.86
CA LYS A 69 -61.41 -4.15 14.07
C LYS A 69 -60.73 -5.25 14.86
N ASP A 70 -59.50 -5.00 15.27
CA ASP A 70 -58.76 -5.89 16.16
C ASP A 70 -59.37 -5.90 17.57
N GLU A 71 -58.88 -6.82 18.41
CA GLU A 71 -59.25 -6.95 19.83
C GLU A 71 -59.12 -5.63 20.63
N ASP A 72 -58.23 -4.73 20.18
CA ASP A 72 -58.01 -3.39 20.75
C ASP A 72 -58.93 -2.30 20.15
N GLY A 73 -59.86 -2.65 19.26
CA GLY A 73 -60.80 -1.72 18.62
C GLY A 73 -60.19 -0.83 17.53
N ARG A 74 -58.93 -1.05 17.15
CA ARG A 74 -58.24 -0.37 16.05
C ARG A 74 -58.72 -0.90 14.70
N GLN A 75 -58.86 -0.03 13.72
CA GLN A 75 -59.22 -0.40 12.35
C GLN A 75 -58.04 -1.10 11.70
N VAL A 76 -58.28 -2.30 11.17
CA VAL A 76 -57.26 -3.12 10.52
C VAL A 76 -57.58 -3.22 9.04
N TYR A 77 -56.53 -3.07 8.24
CA TYR A 77 -56.60 -3.20 6.79
C TYR A 77 -55.62 -4.31 6.40
N PRO A 78 -56.07 -5.59 6.38
CA PRO A 78 -55.17 -6.73 6.12
C PRO A 78 -54.54 -6.66 4.73
N ASP A 79 -55.29 -6.14 3.74
CA ASP A 79 -54.82 -5.97 2.35
C ASP A 79 -53.73 -4.88 2.22
N ALA A 80 -53.61 -3.97 3.20
CA ALA A 80 -52.72 -2.81 3.10
C ALA A 80 -51.26 -3.22 3.02
N LYS A 81 -50.84 -4.22 3.79
CA LYS A 81 -49.45 -4.71 3.77
C LYS A 81 -49.09 -5.30 2.40
N LEU A 82 -49.96 -6.17 1.88
CA LEU A 82 -49.76 -6.81 0.58
C LEU A 82 -49.74 -5.78 -0.56
N GLU A 83 -50.63 -4.79 -0.54
CA GLU A 83 -50.67 -3.74 -1.56
C GLU A 83 -49.44 -2.81 -1.51
N ILE A 84 -48.91 -2.55 -0.31
CA ILE A 84 -47.65 -1.81 -0.13
C ILE A 84 -46.48 -2.62 -0.70
N GLU A 85 -46.34 -3.89 -0.33
CA GLU A 85 -45.29 -4.79 -0.84
C GLU A 85 -45.33 -4.88 -2.37
N GLU A 86 -46.51 -5.10 -2.96
CA GLU A 86 -46.67 -5.13 -4.42
C GLU A 86 -46.34 -3.79 -5.09
N GLY A 87 -46.75 -2.68 -4.47
CA GLY A 87 -46.51 -1.34 -4.99
C GLY A 87 -45.01 -1.00 -4.99
N ILE A 88 -44.31 -1.40 -3.93
CA ILE A 88 -42.88 -1.20 -3.77
C ILE A 88 -42.10 -2.06 -4.76
N LEU A 89 -42.46 -3.33 -4.92
CA LEU A 89 -41.84 -4.20 -5.91
C LEU A 89 -42.00 -3.65 -7.35
N LYS A 90 -43.18 -3.11 -7.68
CA LYS A 90 -43.42 -2.44 -8.97
C LYS A 90 -42.58 -1.18 -9.12
N LEU A 91 -42.43 -0.39 -8.05
CA LEU A 91 -41.59 0.80 -8.04
C LEU A 91 -40.11 0.45 -8.21
N GLU A 92 -39.62 -0.56 -7.49
CA GLU A 92 -38.25 -1.06 -7.58
C GLU A 92 -37.92 -1.47 -9.02
N THR A 93 -38.75 -2.34 -9.61
CA THR A 93 -38.58 -2.78 -11.01
C THR A 93 -38.58 -1.60 -11.98
N LEU A 94 -39.46 -0.62 -11.76
CA LEU A 94 -39.51 0.59 -12.60
C LEU A 94 -38.24 1.44 -12.45
N MET A 95 -37.76 1.61 -11.22
CA MET A 95 -36.57 2.38 -10.93
C MET A 95 -35.31 1.71 -11.46
N GLU A 96 -35.17 0.38 -11.33
CA GLU A 96 -34.07 -0.38 -11.92
C GLU A 96 -34.00 -0.15 -13.44
N GLY A 97 -35.11 -0.35 -14.15
CA GLY A 97 -35.15 -0.12 -15.59
C GLY A 97 -34.91 1.33 -16.02
N ALA A 98 -35.32 2.30 -15.18
CA ALA A 98 -35.07 3.71 -15.43
C ALA A 98 -33.63 4.12 -15.16
N VAL A 99 -33.03 3.61 -14.08
CA VAL A 99 -31.63 3.85 -13.70
C VAL A 99 -30.72 3.22 -14.75
N ASP A 100 -30.85 1.92 -15.03
CA ASP A 100 -30.05 1.19 -16.03
C ASP A 100 -29.96 1.96 -17.37
N LYS A 101 -31.12 2.28 -17.95
CA LYS A 101 -31.20 3.01 -19.23
C LYS A 101 -30.58 4.41 -19.21
N ASN A 102 -30.72 5.13 -18.10
CA ASN A 102 -30.18 6.49 -18.00
C ASN A 102 -28.68 6.48 -17.71
N PHE A 103 -28.21 5.50 -16.93
CA PHE A 103 -26.81 5.34 -16.61
C PHE A 103 -26.01 4.74 -17.77
N ASP A 104 -26.60 3.89 -18.62
CA ASP A 104 -26.01 3.52 -19.92
C ASP A 104 -25.73 4.75 -20.80
N ARG A 105 -26.67 5.71 -20.82
CA ARG A 105 -26.51 6.95 -21.57
C ARG A 105 -25.43 7.84 -20.97
N LEU A 106 -25.38 7.90 -19.64
CA LEU A 106 -24.32 8.61 -18.92
C LEU A 106 -22.96 7.99 -19.22
N GLU A 107 -22.84 6.66 -19.20
CA GLU A 107 -21.60 5.93 -19.49
C GLU A 107 -21.09 6.30 -20.89
N ILE A 108 -21.96 6.14 -21.90
CA ILE A 108 -21.63 6.44 -23.28
C ILE A 108 -21.26 7.92 -23.45
N TRP A 109 -22.01 8.84 -22.83
CA TRP A 109 -21.74 10.26 -22.97
C TRP A 109 -20.41 10.64 -22.31
N THR A 110 -20.13 10.11 -21.13
CA THR A 110 -18.92 10.41 -20.35
C THR A 110 -17.68 9.89 -21.04
N LEU A 111 -17.70 8.64 -21.53
CA LEU A 111 -16.57 8.05 -22.27
C LEU A 111 -16.35 8.68 -23.65
N ARG A 112 -17.33 9.40 -24.20
CA ARG A 112 -17.21 10.07 -25.50
C ARG A 112 -16.86 11.55 -25.43
N ASN A 113 -17.10 12.22 -24.30
CA ASN A 113 -16.97 13.67 -24.20
C ASN A 113 -16.08 14.15 -23.03
N VAL A 114 -16.05 13.40 -21.93
CA VAL A 114 -15.34 13.82 -20.69
C VAL A 114 -14.04 13.06 -20.54
N LEU A 115 -14.12 11.73 -20.55
CA LEU A 115 -12.99 10.81 -20.37
C LEU A 115 -12.48 10.35 -21.74
N CYS A 116 -12.25 11.30 -22.65
CA CYS A 116 -11.76 11.04 -23.99
C CYS A 116 -10.71 12.07 -24.40
N LEU A 117 -9.85 11.67 -25.32
CA LEU A 117 -8.84 12.52 -25.93
C LEU A 117 -9.20 12.75 -27.41
N PRO A 118 -9.30 14.01 -27.88
CA PRO A 118 -9.55 14.26 -29.29
C PRO A 118 -8.42 13.68 -30.14
N GLN A 119 -8.77 13.04 -31.26
CA GLN A 119 -7.81 12.34 -32.13
C GLN A 119 -6.69 13.25 -32.62
N ASP A 120 -6.99 14.53 -32.84
CA ASP A 120 -6.04 15.52 -33.35
C ASP A 120 -4.92 15.87 -32.35
N VAL A 121 -5.18 15.74 -31.05
CA VAL A 121 -4.20 16.06 -29.98
C VAL A 121 -3.57 14.84 -29.36
N GLY A 122 -4.09 13.63 -29.62
CA GLY A 122 -3.64 12.40 -28.98
C GLY A 122 -2.15 12.13 -29.10
N GLU A 123 -1.56 12.42 -30.26
CA GLU A 123 -0.12 12.23 -30.52
C GLU A 123 0.77 13.29 -29.85
N TRP A 124 0.19 14.46 -29.52
CA TRP A 124 0.90 15.61 -28.94
C TRP A 124 0.82 15.65 -27.41
N VAL A 125 -0.05 14.83 -26.83
CA VAL A 125 -0.28 14.79 -25.38
C VAL A 125 0.85 13.99 -24.72
N ARG A 126 1.53 14.63 -23.76
CA ARG A 126 2.58 14.04 -22.95
C ARG A 126 2.22 14.21 -21.48
N LEU A 127 2.23 13.13 -20.71
CA LEU A 127 1.98 13.18 -19.28
C LEU A 127 3.19 13.77 -18.55
N GLY A 128 2.96 14.38 -17.38
CA GLY A 128 4.01 15.10 -16.63
C GLY A 128 5.21 14.23 -16.26
N HIS A 129 5.00 12.94 -15.95
CA HIS A 129 6.11 12.03 -15.61
C HIS A 129 7.00 11.68 -16.81
N TYR A 130 6.56 11.97 -18.03
CA TYR A 130 7.42 11.81 -19.20
C TYR A 130 8.37 12.98 -19.41
N GLU A 131 8.19 14.17 -18.80
CA GLU A 131 8.94 15.41 -19.12
C GLU A 131 10.46 15.22 -19.12
N ASN A 132 10.98 14.45 -18.16
CA ASN A 132 12.41 14.19 -17.98
C ASN A 132 12.90 12.88 -18.60
N LEU A 133 12.04 12.15 -19.33
CA LEU A 133 12.46 10.95 -20.07
C LEU A 133 13.13 11.37 -21.39
N THR A 134 14.43 11.13 -21.48
CA THR A 134 15.13 11.04 -22.76
C THR A 134 14.88 9.68 -23.37
N ILE A 135 14.23 9.63 -24.53
CA ILE A 135 14.09 8.41 -25.32
C ILE A 135 15.50 7.96 -25.74
N PRO A 136 15.98 6.79 -25.30
CA PRO A 136 17.29 6.31 -25.71
C PRO A 136 17.31 6.14 -27.23
N PRO A 137 18.42 6.46 -27.91
CA PRO A 137 18.56 6.16 -29.33
C PRO A 137 18.47 4.65 -29.57
N ASP A 138 17.95 4.24 -30.74
CA ASP A 138 17.74 2.83 -31.14
C ASP A 138 19.01 1.95 -31.04
N ASN A 139 20.18 2.57 -31.03
CA ASN A 139 21.45 1.91 -30.75
C ASN A 139 21.84 2.15 -29.29
N PRO A 140 21.54 1.22 -28.35
CA PRO A 140 22.02 1.34 -26.99
C PRO A 140 23.54 1.29 -27.01
N SER A 141 24.20 2.41 -26.69
CA SER A 141 25.67 2.47 -26.55
C SER A 141 26.18 1.52 -25.45
N ILE A 142 25.31 1.12 -24.54
CA ILE A 142 25.57 0.17 -23.47
C ILE A 142 25.20 -1.24 -23.95
N THR A 143 26.21 -1.98 -24.38
CA THR A 143 26.08 -3.42 -24.65
C THR A 143 25.93 -4.20 -23.33
N PRO A 144 25.21 -5.33 -23.30
CA PRO A 144 25.07 -6.14 -22.07
C PRO A 144 26.43 -6.61 -21.53
N GLU A 145 27.42 -6.80 -22.39
CA GLU A 145 28.79 -7.11 -22.01
C GLU A 145 29.47 -5.97 -21.25
N SER A 146 29.31 -4.72 -21.72
CA SER A 146 29.84 -3.54 -21.03
C SER A 146 29.23 -3.37 -19.63
N LEU A 147 27.93 -3.66 -19.48
CA LEU A 147 27.22 -3.65 -18.20
C LEU A 147 27.80 -4.71 -17.25
N ASN A 148 27.97 -5.95 -17.73
CA ASN A 148 28.53 -7.03 -16.93
C ASN A 148 29.99 -6.77 -16.52
N ALA A 149 30.79 -6.16 -17.41
CA ALA A 149 32.14 -5.72 -17.07
C ALA A 149 32.12 -4.66 -15.96
N LEU A 150 31.20 -3.69 -16.02
CA LEU A 150 31.05 -2.66 -14.98
C LEU A 150 30.59 -3.26 -13.64
N ARG A 151 29.65 -4.20 -13.66
CA ARG A 151 29.22 -4.94 -12.46
C ARG A 151 30.39 -5.69 -11.82
N ARG A 152 31.21 -6.40 -12.61
CA ARG A 152 32.41 -7.08 -12.12
C ARG A 152 33.40 -6.08 -11.51
N LYS A 153 33.63 -4.96 -12.20
CA LYS A 153 34.51 -3.89 -11.69
C LYS A 153 34.02 -3.34 -10.35
N LEU A 154 32.72 -3.10 -10.20
CA LEU A 154 32.11 -2.64 -8.94
C LEU A 154 32.37 -3.66 -7.83
N VAL A 155 32.09 -4.94 -8.07
CA VAL A 155 32.31 -6.01 -7.08
C VAL A 155 33.77 -6.08 -6.65
N GLU A 156 34.72 -6.01 -7.58
CA GLU A 156 36.15 -6.01 -7.24
C GLU A 156 36.57 -4.75 -6.46
N THR A 157 36.05 -3.57 -6.83
CA THR A 157 36.32 -2.35 -6.05
C THR A 157 35.74 -2.41 -4.64
N GLN A 158 34.58 -3.04 -4.46
CA GLN A 158 33.96 -3.22 -3.15
C GLN A 158 34.78 -4.19 -2.28
N LYS A 159 35.24 -5.32 -2.84
CA LYS A 159 36.13 -6.27 -2.15
C LYS A 159 37.45 -5.61 -1.74
N LEU A 160 38.05 -4.79 -2.62
CA LEU A 160 39.26 -4.05 -2.28
C LEU A 160 39.01 -3.05 -1.15
N HIS A 161 37.86 -2.35 -1.19
CA HIS A 161 37.50 -1.39 -0.16
C HIS A 161 37.35 -2.04 1.22
N THR A 162 36.70 -3.21 1.31
CA THR A 162 36.56 -3.93 2.59
C THR A 162 37.91 -4.41 3.12
N ALA A 163 38.80 -4.90 2.26
CA ALA A 163 40.16 -5.28 2.63
C ALA A 163 40.97 -4.08 3.15
N LEU A 164 40.89 -2.93 2.48
CA LEU A 164 41.58 -1.71 2.89
C LEU A 164 41.08 -1.22 4.25
N LEU A 165 39.76 -1.26 4.49
CA LEU A 165 39.20 -0.93 5.81
C LEU A 165 39.71 -1.86 6.91
N ALA A 166 39.84 -3.16 6.64
CA ALA A 166 40.39 -4.12 7.60
C ALA A 166 41.89 -3.86 7.90
N GLU A 167 42.68 -3.50 6.89
CA GLU A 167 44.08 -3.12 7.10
C GLU A 167 44.22 -1.79 7.84
N LYS A 168 43.35 -0.82 7.54
CA LYS A 168 43.33 0.46 8.26
C LYS A 168 43.07 0.24 9.76
N THR A 169 42.06 -0.54 10.12
CA THR A 169 41.74 -0.81 11.53
C THR A 169 42.87 -1.56 12.23
N ARG A 170 43.52 -2.50 11.53
CA ARG A 170 44.70 -3.21 12.04
C ARG A 170 45.86 -2.24 12.31
N ASN A 171 46.18 -1.37 11.35
CA ASN A 171 47.23 -0.38 11.49
C ASN A 171 46.93 0.61 12.63
N ASP A 172 45.68 1.07 12.75
CA ASP A 172 45.26 1.96 13.83
C ASP A 172 45.43 1.29 15.21
N ALA A 173 45.06 0.01 15.36
CA ALA A 173 45.26 -0.74 16.59
C ALA A 173 46.76 -0.94 16.93
N GLN A 174 47.59 -1.20 15.92
CA GLN A 174 49.04 -1.29 16.10
C GLN A 174 49.62 0.05 16.55
N ILE A 175 49.22 1.15 15.92
CA ILE A 175 49.65 2.50 16.31
C ILE A 175 49.22 2.81 17.74
N GLN A 176 48.00 2.45 18.14
CA GLN A 176 47.53 2.62 19.53
C GLN A 176 48.39 1.82 20.52
N ARG A 177 48.73 0.58 20.19
CA ARG A 177 49.61 -0.26 21.03
C ARG A 177 51.03 0.31 21.14
N LEU A 178 51.58 0.83 20.04
CA LEU A 178 52.88 1.48 20.07
C LEU A 178 52.84 2.79 20.88
N ARG A 179 51.75 3.56 20.76
CA ARG A 179 51.53 4.78 21.57
C ARG A 179 51.38 4.49 23.05
N SER A 180 50.70 3.41 23.44
CA SER A 180 50.56 3.04 24.86
C SER A 180 51.89 2.59 25.48
N LEU A 181 52.78 1.97 24.70
CA LEU A 181 54.14 1.65 25.15
C LEU A 181 55.03 2.89 25.33
N LEU A 182 54.77 3.97 24.57
CA LEU A 182 55.48 5.24 24.68
C LEU A 182 54.93 6.14 25.80
N GLN A 183 53.73 5.88 26.32
CA GLN A 183 53.16 6.60 27.45
C GLN A 183 53.68 6.02 28.78
N PRO A 184 54.33 6.81 29.65
CA PRO A 184 54.72 6.35 30.98
C PRO A 184 53.47 6.13 31.85
N SER A 185 53.35 4.95 32.47
CA SER A 185 52.26 4.61 33.39
C SER A 185 52.18 5.58 34.57
N PRO A 186 51.03 6.20 34.89
CA PRO A 186 50.86 6.89 36.15
C PRO A 186 50.78 5.86 37.29
N GLY A 187 51.72 5.95 38.23
CA GLY A 187 52.05 4.91 39.20
C GLY A 187 50.90 4.41 40.08
N THR A 188 50.88 3.09 40.30
CA THR A 188 50.05 2.44 41.31
C THR A 188 50.88 2.18 42.58
N LYS A 189 50.38 2.77 43.67
CA LYS A 189 50.88 2.85 45.04
C LYS A 189 51.03 1.46 45.70
N CYS A 190 52.16 1.19 46.35
CA CYS A 190 52.41 0.01 47.19
C CYS A 190 51.81 0.18 48.60
N GLU A 191 51.24 -0.89 49.16
CA GLU A 191 50.96 -1.03 50.60
C GLU A 191 51.42 -2.40 51.15
N PRO A 192 51.69 -2.53 52.48
CA PRO A 192 52.63 -3.49 53.04
C PRO A 192 52.02 -4.77 53.65
N ARG A 193 52.92 -5.72 53.95
CA ARG A 193 52.76 -7.13 54.32
C ARG A 193 52.16 -7.41 55.71
N SER A 194 51.56 -8.59 55.89
CA SER A 194 51.67 -9.36 57.15
C SER A 194 51.79 -10.88 56.91
N SER A 195 52.71 -11.48 57.66
CA SER A 195 53.21 -12.88 57.72
C SER A 195 52.26 -13.78 58.56
N THR A 196 52.18 -15.12 58.46
CA THR A 196 53.13 -16.18 58.94
C THR A 196 52.63 -17.60 58.52
N SER A 197 53.33 -18.40 57.67
CA SER A 197 54.26 -19.56 57.96
C SER A 197 53.62 -20.97 57.78
N PRO A 198 54.37 -22.10 57.57
CA PRO A 198 55.54 -22.36 56.70
C PRO A 198 55.66 -23.79 56.04
N SER A 199 56.79 -24.00 55.30
CA SER A 199 57.46 -25.23 54.77
C SER A 199 57.26 -25.48 53.25
N ASN A 200 58.25 -25.70 52.37
CA ASN A 200 59.72 -25.89 52.35
C ASN A 200 60.22 -25.65 50.87
N PRO A 201 61.50 -25.78 50.46
CA PRO A 201 62.40 -24.67 50.12
C PRO A 201 62.80 -24.51 48.62
N ALA A 202 63.31 -23.30 48.30
CA ALA A 202 64.31 -22.92 47.28
C ALA A 202 64.02 -23.21 45.79
N GLN A 203 64.25 -22.33 44.80
CA GLN A 203 64.93 -21.04 44.73
C GLN A 203 64.42 -20.29 43.48
N ALA A 204 64.35 -18.97 43.58
CA ALA A 204 63.76 -18.05 42.64
C ALA A 204 64.60 -17.83 41.37
N ASN A 205 63.92 -17.57 40.25
CA ASN A 205 64.17 -16.44 39.34
C ASN A 205 63.06 -16.49 38.28
N GLY A 206 62.15 -15.53 38.20
CA GLY A 206 62.48 -14.14 37.90
C GLY A 206 62.08 -13.92 36.44
N ASN A 207 60.79 -13.68 36.25
CA ASN A 207 60.12 -13.46 34.96
C ASN A 207 60.80 -12.28 34.23
N ALA A 208 61.68 -12.57 33.26
CA ALA A 208 62.39 -11.56 32.49
C ALA A 208 61.53 -11.13 31.27
N PRO A 209 61.20 -9.83 31.12
CA PRO A 209 60.21 -9.33 30.15
C PRO A 209 60.67 -9.29 28.68
N PHE A 210 61.74 -10.02 28.30
CA PHE A 210 62.34 -9.95 26.96
C PHE A 210 62.78 -11.31 26.37
N ALA A 211 62.30 -12.44 26.89
CA ALA A 211 62.71 -13.78 26.44
C ALA A 211 62.23 -14.18 25.02
N PHE A 212 61.40 -13.37 24.34
CA PHE A 212 60.92 -13.69 22.99
C PHE A 212 61.83 -13.18 21.85
N LEU A 213 62.84 -12.36 22.16
CA LEU A 213 63.79 -11.82 21.15
C LEU A 213 64.81 -12.85 20.66
N THR A 214 64.81 -14.08 21.20
CA THR A 214 65.81 -15.12 20.90
C THR A 214 65.29 -16.26 20.02
N HIS A 215 64.06 -16.19 19.52
CA HIS A 215 63.52 -17.21 18.62
C HIS A 215 62.99 -16.60 17.32
N THR A 216 63.92 -16.30 16.41
CA THR A 216 63.65 -16.25 14.96
C THR A 216 63.79 -17.67 14.38
N PRO A 217 62.72 -18.33 13.91
CA PRO A 217 62.87 -19.41 12.95
C PRO A 217 63.13 -18.79 11.57
N ALA A 218 64.35 -18.97 11.08
CA ALA A 218 64.72 -18.68 9.70
C ALA A 218 63.94 -19.58 8.72
N ALA A 219 63.68 -19.03 7.54
CA ALA A 219 62.99 -19.68 6.43
C ALA A 219 63.59 -21.02 6.02
N GLN A 220 62.72 -21.98 5.69
CA GLN A 220 62.86 -22.95 4.61
C GLN A 220 61.49 -23.14 3.96
#